data_AF-A0A6L5XXS8-F1
#
_entry.id   AF-A0A6L5XXS8-F1
#
_cell.length_a   1.000
_cell.length_b   1.000
_cell.length_c   1.000
_cell.angle_alpha   90.00
_cell.angle_beta   90.00
_cell.angle_gamma   90.00
#
_symmetry.space_group_name_H-M   'P 1'
#
loop_
_entity.id
_entity.type
_entity.pdbx_description
1 polymer ?
#
loop_
_entity_poly.entity_id
_entity_poly.type
_entity_poly.pdbx_seq_one_letter_code
_entity_poly.pdbx_strand_id
1 'polypeptide(L)'
;MTNKELIAKCKEYQKITAEIEERELKQKQIQAELKKELERKKVNEMDVDIYHFSNKATKGRTLFDTKAFAEKHPKLFKQFTKEGKPGTRFLFGLIKD
;
A
#
# COMPACT_ATOMS: atom_id res chain seq x y z
N MET A 1 -7.36 -28.59 24.29
CA MET A 1 -6.99 -29.17 22.98
C MET A 1 -5.99 -30.28 23.20
N THR A 2 -6.17 -31.43 22.56
CA THR A 2 -5.20 -32.52 22.62
C THR A 2 -4.03 -32.29 21.65
N ASN A 3 -2.89 -32.97 21.83
CA ASN A 3 -1.75 -32.86 20.91
C ASN A 3 -2.12 -33.17 19.45
N LYS A 4 -3.08 -34.09 19.22
CA LYS A 4 -3.59 -34.40 17.87
C LYS A 4 -4.35 -33.22 17.26
N GLU A 5 -5.17 -32.53 18.06
CA GLU A 5 -5.88 -31.32 17.64
C GLU A 5 -4.92 -30.15 17.36
N LEU A 6 -3.85 -30.00 18.15
CA LEU A 6 -2.82 -28.98 17.91
C LEU A 6 -2.10 -29.22 16.58
N ILE A 7 -1.73 -30.47 16.29
CA ILE A 7 -1.09 -30.83 15.01
C ILE A 7 -2.03 -30.54 13.82
N ALA A 8 -3.33 -30.85 13.96
CA ALA A 8 -4.33 -30.55 12.94
C ALA A 8 -4.43 -29.04 12.68
N LYS A 9 -4.51 -28.22 13.73
CA LYS A 9 -4.55 -26.76 13.61
C LYS A 9 -3.28 -26.16 13.00
N CYS A 10 -2.11 -26.69 13.33
CA CYS A 10 -0.86 -26.24 12.69
C CYS A 10 -0.85 -26.51 11.18
N LYS A 11 -1.39 -27.66 10.75
CA LYS A 11 -1.53 -27.98 9.31
C LYS A 11 -2.53 -27.05 8.61
N GLU A 12 -3.65 -26.75 9.25
CA GLU A 12 -4.63 -25.79 8.73
C GLU A 12 -4.03 -24.38 8.62
N TYR A 13 -3.32 -23.93 9.65
CA TYR A 13 -2.61 -22.66 9.64
C TYR A 13 -1.64 -22.57 8.46
N GLN A 14 -0.81 -23.60 8.23
CA GLN A 14 0.11 -23.63 7.10
C GLN A 14 -0.59 -23.56 5.74
N LYS A 15 -1.72 -24.26 5.57
CA LYS A 15 -2.50 -24.20 4.33
C LYS A 15 -3.03 -22.80 4.06
N ILE A 16 -3.61 -22.16 5.09
CA ILE A 16 -4.15 -20.81 4.98
C ILE A 16 -3.02 -19.82 4.64
N THR A 17 -1.85 -19.95 5.27
CA THR A 17 -0.69 -19.11 4.94
C THR A 17 -0.25 -19.26 3.49
N ALA A 18 -0.19 -20.50 2.98
CA ALA A 18 0.13 -20.73 1.57
C ALA A 18 -0.91 -20.12 0.61
N GLU A 19 -2.19 -20.21 0.94
CA GLU A 19 -3.27 -19.56 0.16
C GLU A 19 -3.17 -18.04 0.19
N ILE A 20 -2.78 -17.45 1.33
CA ILE A 20 -2.54 -16.00 1.44
C ILE A 20 -1.37 -15.60 0.54
N GLU A 21 -0.25 -16.32 0.60
CA GLU A 21 0.92 -16.04 -0.23
C GLU A 21 0.60 -16.11 -1.73
N GLU A 22 -0.17 -17.12 -2.16
CA GLU A 22 -0.62 -17.25 -3.55
C GLU A 22 -1.51 -16.07 -3.97
N ARG A 23 -2.45 -15.67 -3.10
CA ARG A 23 -3.35 -14.54 -3.36
C ARG A 23 -2.60 -13.21 -3.40
N GLU A 24 -1.62 -13.00 -2.52
CA GLU A 24 -0.76 -11.81 -2.53
C GLU A 24 0.07 -11.74 -3.81
N LEU A 25 0.57 -12.88 -4.30
CA LEU A 25 1.30 -12.92 -5.57
C LEU A 25 0.38 -12.53 -6.74
N LYS A 26 -0.83 -13.09 -6.82
CA LYS A 26 -1.83 -12.72 -7.83
C LYS A 26 -2.19 -11.24 -7.75
N GLN A 27 -2.37 -10.70 -6.54
CA GLN A 27 -2.64 -9.29 -6.34
C GLN A 27 -1.51 -8.41 -6.90
N LYS A 28 -0.24 -8.76 -6.63
CA LYS A 28 0.93 -8.04 -7.16
C LYS A 28 1.01 -8.11 -8.69
N GLN A 29 0.68 -9.26 -9.29
CA GLN A 29 0.65 -9.42 -10.74
C GLN A 29 -0.40 -8.51 -11.39
N ILE A 30 -1.64 -8.53 -10.87
CA ILE A 30 -2.72 -7.66 -11.36
C ILE A 30 -2.36 -6.18 -11.18
N GLN A 31 -1.77 -5.81 -10.04
CA GLN A 31 -1.30 -4.45 -9.80
C GLN A 31 -0.24 -4.01 -10.84
N ALA A 32 0.69 -4.91 -11.20
CA ALA A 32 1.70 -4.62 -12.21
C ALA A 32 1.08 -4.46 -13.61
N GLU A 33 0.06 -5.24 -13.95
CA GLU A 33 -0.69 -5.11 -15.21
C GLU A 33 -1.44 -3.77 -15.28
N LEU A 34 -2.16 -3.40 -14.23
CA LEU A 34 -2.85 -2.11 -14.15
C LEU A 34 -1.87 -0.93 -14.28
N LYS A 35 -0.69 -1.05 -13.65
CA LYS A 35 0.37 -0.04 -13.78
C LYS A 35 0.92 0.05 -15.21
N LYS A 36 1.16 -1.08 -15.89
CA LYS A 36 1.57 -1.09 -17.29
C LYS A 36 0.54 -0.40 -18.18
N GLU A 37 -0.74 -0.56 -17.87
CA GLU A 37 -1.83 0.06 -18.64
C GLU A 37 -1.87 1.59 -18.43
N LEU A 38 -1.63 2.07 -17.20
CA LEU A 38 -1.42 3.50 -16.93
C LEU A 38 -0.22 4.06 -17.71
N GLU A 39 0.90 3.34 -17.73
CA GLU A 39 2.12 3.73 -18.46
C GLU A 39 1.87 3.79 -19.98
N ARG A 40 1.18 2.79 -20.55
CA ARG A 40 0.77 2.77 -21.97
C ARG A 40 -0.05 3.98 -22.36
N LYS A 41 -1.02 4.36 -21.52
CA LYS A 41 -1.89 5.52 -21.74
C LYS A 41 -1.25 6.86 -21.34
N LYS A 42 -0.05 6.83 -20.74
CA LYS A 42 0.68 7.99 -20.20
C LYS A 42 -0.16 8.81 -19.21
N VAL A 43 -1.00 8.14 -18.43
CA VAL A 43 -1.82 8.76 -17.37
C VAL A 43 -1.41 8.24 -16.01
N ASN A 44 -1.55 9.07 -14.98
CA ASN A 44 -1.22 8.66 -13.60
C ASN A 44 -2.43 8.11 -12.83
N GLU A 45 -3.63 8.36 -13.34
CA GLU A 45 -4.91 7.97 -12.76
C GLU A 45 -5.85 7.51 -13.87
N MET A 46 -6.71 6.56 -13.53
CA MET A 46 -7.76 6.09 -14.42
C MET A 46 -8.97 5.63 -13.62
N ASP A 47 -10.14 6.03 -14.12
CA ASP A 47 -11.44 5.52 -13.67
C ASP A 47 -11.92 4.47 -14.67
N VAL A 48 -12.34 3.32 -14.16
CA VAL A 48 -12.93 2.24 -14.96
C VAL A 48 -14.19 1.76 -14.24
N ASP A 49 -15.34 2.10 -14.82
CA ASP A 49 -16.66 1.81 -14.25
C ASP A 49 -16.77 2.38 -12.81
N ILE A 50 -16.90 1.53 -11.80
CA ILE A 50 -16.99 1.92 -10.38
C ILE A 50 -15.63 2.01 -9.67
N TYR A 51 -14.52 1.74 -10.37
CA TYR A 51 -13.19 1.66 -9.78
C TYR A 51 -12.30 2.85 -10.15
N HIS A 52 -11.66 3.45 -9.14
CA HIS A 52 -10.60 4.43 -9.31
C HIS A 52 -9.25 3.81 -8.96
N PHE A 53 -8.25 4.01 -9.81
CA PHE A 53 -6.88 3.66 -9.50
C PHE A 53 -5.88 4.73 -9.87
N SER A 54 -4.93 4.94 -8.96
CA SER A 54 -3.89 5.96 -9.05
C SER A 54 -2.53 5.35 -8.80
N ASN A 55 -1.56 5.70 -9.64
CA ASN A 55 -0.14 5.48 -9.42
C ASN A 55 0.62 6.82 -9.36
N LYS A 56 -0.03 7.87 -8.82
CA LYS A 56 0.63 9.14 -8.56
C LYS A 56 1.66 9.03 -7.43
N ALA A 57 2.73 9.81 -7.55
CA ALA A 57 3.63 10.07 -6.44
C ALA A 57 2.92 10.99 -5.43
N THR A 58 2.08 10.42 -4.56
CA THR A 58 1.47 11.19 -3.46
C THR A 58 2.46 11.42 -2.33
N LYS A 59 2.59 12.68 -1.90
CA LYS A 59 3.10 12.98 -0.56
C LYS A 59 2.13 12.35 0.43
N GLY A 60 2.63 11.55 1.37
CA GLY A 60 1.77 10.94 2.37
C GLY A 60 0.91 12.00 3.07
N ARG A 61 -0.38 11.71 3.27
CA ARG A 61 -1.27 12.54 4.08
C ARG A 61 -0.74 12.58 5.51
N THR A 62 0.13 13.54 5.81
CA THR A 62 0.61 13.78 7.17
C THR A 62 -0.43 14.64 7.87
N LEU A 63 -1.12 14.07 8.86
CA LEU A 63 -1.95 14.81 9.81
C LEU A 63 -1.12 15.84 10.60
N PHE A 64 0.20 15.64 10.62
CA PHE A 64 1.18 16.51 11.24
C PHE A 64 1.59 17.65 10.30
N ASP A 65 1.40 18.89 10.75
CA ASP A 65 1.86 20.07 10.05
C ASP A 65 3.37 20.25 10.23
N THR A 66 4.11 19.66 9.29
CA THR A 66 5.57 19.70 9.28
C THR A 66 6.12 21.11 9.11
N LYS A 67 5.39 22.03 8.46
CA LYS A 67 5.85 23.41 8.25
C LYS A 67 5.80 24.18 9.56
N ALA A 68 4.66 24.16 10.25
CA ALA A 68 4.50 24.83 11.54
C ALA A 68 5.47 24.27 12.59
N PHE A 69 5.73 22.97 12.57
CA PHE A 69 6.71 22.36 13.48
C PHE A 69 8.16 22.71 13.13
N ALA A 70 8.52 22.76 11.84
CA ALA A 70 9.85 23.18 11.40
C ALA A 70 10.14 24.65 11.78
N GLU A 71 9.13 25.52 11.72
CA GLU A 71 9.24 26.93 12.12
C GLU A 71 9.38 27.08 13.65
N LYS A 72 8.55 26.40 14.43
CA LYS A 72 8.57 26.51 15.90
C LYS A 72 9.75 25.77 16.55
N HIS A 73 10.19 24.66 15.96
CA HIS A 73 11.21 23.77 16.55
C HIS A 73 12.26 23.31 15.51
N PRO A 74 13.07 24.24 14.95
CA PRO A 74 13.97 23.93 13.84
C PRO A 74 15.08 22.93 14.17
N LYS A 75 15.57 22.93 15.42
CA LYS A 75 16.62 21.99 15.87
C LYS A 75 16.10 20.56 15.98
N LEU A 76 14.90 20.39 16.55
CA LEU A 76 14.26 19.08 16.68
C LEU A 76 13.82 18.54 15.32
N PHE A 77 13.27 19.39 14.46
CA PHE A 77 12.87 18.98 13.11
C PHE A 77 14.06 18.37 12.35
N LYS A 78 15.20 19.07 12.30
CA LYS A 78 16.43 18.57 11.65
C LYS A 78 16.96 17.26 12.23
N GLN A 79 16.76 17.02 13.54
CA GLN A 79 17.22 15.80 14.21
C GLN A 79 16.39 14.57 13.83
N PHE A 80 15.09 14.76 13.54
CA PHE A 80 14.15 13.65 13.34
C PHE A 80 13.65 13.48 11.89
N THR A 81 13.85 14.46 11.02
CA THR A 81 13.57 14.29 9.58
C THR A 81 14.80 13.76 8.84
N LYS A 82 14.83 12.45 8.56
CA LYS A 82 15.63 11.93 7.44
C LYS A 82 14.86 12.23 6.16
N GLU A 83 15.50 12.81 5.16
CA GLU A 83 14.92 12.99 3.82
C GLU A 83 14.62 11.62 3.20
N GLY A 84 13.39 11.14 3.37
CA GLY A 84 12.89 9.97 2.67
C GLY A 84 12.51 10.35 1.24
N LYS A 85 13.04 9.62 0.25
CA LYS A 85 12.60 9.77 -1.15
C LYS A 85 11.08 9.56 -1.24
N PRO A 86 10.35 10.36 -2.04
CA PRO A 86 8.93 10.13 -2.25
C PRO A 86 8.73 8.75 -2.86
N GLY A 87 8.04 7.87 -2.12
CA GLY A 87 7.59 6.58 -2.63
C GLY A 87 6.28 6.73 -3.40
N THR A 88 6.15 6.01 -4.51
CA THR A 88 4.86 5.88 -5.20
C THR A 88 3.93 5.00 -4.36
N ARG A 89 2.66 5.41 -4.24
CA ARG A 89 1.64 4.65 -3.53
C ARG A 89 0.58 4.25 -4.54
N PHE A 90 0.28 2.96 -4.63
CA PHE A 90 -0.84 2.46 -5.41
C PHE A 90 -2.10 2.52 -4.55
N LEU A 91 -3.12 3.21 -5.03
CA LEU A 91 -4.43 3.29 -4.40
C LEU A 91 -5.44 2.64 -5.36
N PHE A 92 -6.22 1.70 -4.84
CA PHE A 92 -7.32 1.05 -5.53
C PHE A 92 -8.56 1.10 -4.64
N GLY A 93 -9.67 1.61 -5.15
CA GLY A 93 -10.90 1.77 -4.39
C GLY A 93 -12.11 2.05 -5.27
N LEU A 94 -13.27 2.03 -4.64
CA LEU A 94 -14.54 2.39 -5.29
C LEU A 94 -14.67 3.90 -5.41
N ILE A 95 -15.23 4.36 -6.51
CA ILE A 95 -15.73 5.73 -6.65
C ILE A 95 -16.96 5.82 -5.71
N LYS A 96 -16.83 6.56 -4.62
CA LYS A 96 -17.99 6.88 -3.77
C LYS A 96 -18.70 8.08 -4.39
N ASP A 97 -19.97 7.90 -4.72
CA ASP A 97 -20.90 9.00 -5.06
C ASP A 97 -21.00 10.03 -3.92
#